data_AF-A0A837NAH2-F1
#
_entry.id   AF-A0A837NAH2-F1
#
_cell.length_a   1.000
_cell.length_b   1.000
_cell.length_c   1.000
_cell.angle_alpha   90.00
_cell.angle_beta   90.00
_cell.angle_gamma   90.00
#
_symmetry.space_group_name_H-M   'P 1'
#
loop_
_entity.id
_entity.type
_entity.pdbx_description
1 polymer ?
#
loop_
_entity_poly.entity_id
_entity_poly.type
_entity_poly.pdbx_seq_one_letter_code
_entity_poly.pdbx_strand_id
1 'polypeptide(L)'
;WATLSAYFKYPDYVRTVIYTTNAVEAVHRQFRKLTKTKGGFSNEGSLLKLLYAGMLKATERWSHPVQNWNLTLSQLTIHFEGRLDGHIDL
;
A
#
# COMPACT_ATOMS: atom_id res chain seq x y z
N TRP A 1 -21.61 -3.11 6.29
CA TRP A 1 -21.46 -4.50 6.77
C TRP A 1 -21.14 -5.51 5.68
N ALA A 2 -21.89 -5.55 4.56
CA ALA A 2 -21.63 -6.51 3.48
C ALA A 2 -20.20 -6.45 2.88
N THR A 3 -19.59 -5.27 2.82
CA THR A 3 -18.20 -5.09 2.35
C THR A 3 -17.16 -5.50 3.41
N LEU A 4 -17.48 -5.34 4.69
CA LEU A 4 -16.59 -5.68 5.79
C LEU A 4 -16.56 -7.19 6.06
N SER A 5 -17.65 -7.92 5.79
CA SER A 5 -17.69 -9.37 6.00
C SER A 5 -16.72 -10.13 5.10
N ALA A 6 -16.39 -9.60 3.92
CA ALA A 6 -15.40 -10.18 3.02
C ALA A 6 -14.00 -10.24 3.64
N TYR A 7 -13.64 -9.24 4.47
CA TYR A 7 -12.34 -9.19 5.14
C TYR A 7 -12.10 -10.42 6.04
N PHE A 8 -13.14 -10.89 6.72
CA PHE A 8 -13.04 -12.06 7.62
C PHE A 8 -12.90 -13.40 6.90
N LYS A 9 -13.06 -13.43 5.57
CA LYS A 9 -12.79 -14.63 4.77
C LYS A 9 -11.29 -14.88 4.57
N TYR A 10 -10.44 -13.88 4.85
CA TYR A 10 -8.99 -13.99 4.66
C TYR A 10 -8.29 -14.66 5.86
N PRO A 11 -7.23 -15.46 5.61
CA PRO A 11 -6.37 -15.99 6.66
C PRO A 11 -5.72 -14.90 7.52
N ASP A 12 -5.28 -15.25 8.72
CA ASP A 12 -4.75 -14.30 9.71
C ASP A 12 -3.57 -13.45 9.20
N TYR A 13 -2.61 -14.08 8.51
CA TYR A 13 -1.46 -13.38 7.92
C TYR A 13 -1.88 -12.35 6.85
N VAL A 14 -2.88 -12.69 6.04
CA VAL A 14 -3.41 -11.78 5.00
C VAL A 14 -4.17 -10.62 5.64
N ARG A 15 -4.99 -10.91 6.65
CA ARG A 15 -5.69 -9.88 7.43
C ARG A 15 -4.71 -8.91 8.07
N THR A 16 -3.62 -9.41 8.65
CA THR A 16 -2.55 -8.61 9.24
C THR A 16 -1.99 -7.59 8.26
N VAL A 17 -1.63 -8.01 7.05
CA VAL A 17 -1.14 -7.09 6.03
C VAL A 17 -2.20 -6.04 5.63
N ILE A 18 -3.48 -6.42 5.57
CA ILE A 18 -4.57 -5.50 5.21
C ILE A 18 -4.82 -4.44 6.29
N TYR A 19 -4.92 -4.82 7.56
CA TYR A 19 -5.28 -3.88 8.63
C TYR A 19 -4.09 -3.05 9.11
N THR A 20 -2.85 -3.40 8.73
CA THR A 20 -1.68 -2.60 9.08
C THR A 20 -1.72 -1.28 8.31
N THR A 21 -2.34 -0.25 8.92
CA THR A 21 -2.58 1.07 8.31
C THR A 21 -1.32 1.89 8.08
N ASN A 22 -0.16 1.45 8.58
CA ASN A 22 1.10 2.17 8.54
C ASN A 22 1.50 2.62 7.12
N ALA A 23 1.27 1.81 6.09
CA ALA A 23 1.62 2.16 4.72
C ALA A 23 0.79 3.35 4.20
N VAL A 24 -0.54 3.30 4.35
CA VAL A 24 -1.45 4.35 3.89
C VAL A 24 -1.26 5.63 4.72
N GLU A 25 -1.11 5.49 6.04
CA GLU A 25 -0.87 6.62 6.94
C GLU A 25 0.47 7.31 6.66
N ALA A 26 1.53 6.54 6.34
CA ALA A 26 2.82 7.09 5.97
C ALA A 26 2.74 7.93 4.69
N VAL A 27 2.02 7.47 3.67
CA VAL A 27 1.76 8.23 2.44
C VAL A 27 0.96 9.51 2.76
N HIS A 28 -0.15 9.39 3.48
CA HIS A 28 -0.94 10.56 3.88
C HIS A 28 -0.15 11.58 4.70
N ARG A 29 0.74 11.12 5.59
CA ARG A 29 1.63 11.99 6.36
C ARG A 29 2.60 12.74 5.45
N GLN A 30 3.16 12.07 4.45
CA GLN A 30 4.07 12.71 3.49
C GLN A 30 3.35 13.75 2.63
N PHE A 31 2.15 13.43 2.13
CA PHE A 31 1.36 14.40 1.36
C PHE A 31 1.01 15.63 2.18
N ARG A 32 0.51 15.45 3.42
CA ARG A 32 0.26 16.58 4.34
C ARG A 32 1.53 17.40 4.61
N LYS A 33 2.68 16.76 4.76
CA LYS A 33 3.96 17.46 4.97
C LYS A 33 4.37 18.30 3.75
N LEU A 34 4.11 17.83 2.53
CA LEU A 34 4.44 18.54 1.30
C LEU A 34 3.50 19.72 1.03
N THR A 35 2.22 19.56 1.36
CA THR A 35 1.19 20.57 1.09
C THR A 35 1.09 21.63 2.19
N LYS A 36 1.45 21.32 3.45
CA LYS A 36 1.29 22.28 4.58
C LYS A 36 1.99 23.62 4.43
N THR A 37 3.06 23.70 3.64
CA THR A 37 3.85 24.93 3.44
C THR A 37 3.44 25.71 2.19
N LYS A 38 2.50 25.19 1.40
CA LYS A 38 2.00 25.83 0.18
C LYS A 38 0.65 26.48 0.50
N GLY A 39 0.59 27.82 0.45
CA GLY A 39 -0.65 28.58 0.66
C GLY A 39 -1.70 28.38 -0.44
N GLY A 40 -1.30 27.88 -1.61
CA GLY A 40 -2.16 27.57 -2.75
C GLY A 40 -1.37 26.99 -3.92
N PHE A 41 -2.07 26.42 -4.89
CA PHE A 41 -1.51 25.86 -6.12
C PHE A 41 -2.04 26.64 -7.33
N SER A 42 -1.18 26.86 -8.33
CA SER A 42 -1.55 27.65 -9.52
C SER A 42 -2.50 26.91 -10.47
N ASN A 43 -2.46 25.58 -10.46
CA ASN A 43 -3.40 24.69 -11.13
C ASN A 43 -3.29 23.25 -10.56
N GLU A 44 -4.22 22.38 -10.91
CA GLU A 44 -4.22 20.97 -10.48
C GLU A 44 -2.93 20.23 -10.88
N GLY A 45 -2.42 20.48 -12.09
CA GLY A 45 -1.17 19.87 -12.56
C GLY A 45 0.04 20.19 -11.69
N SER A 46 0.11 21.39 -11.11
CA SER A 46 1.19 21.77 -10.18
C SER A 46 1.14 21.00 -8.86
N LEU A 47 -0.07 20.72 -8.35
CA LEU A 47 -0.28 19.87 -7.18
C LEU A 47 0.12 18.42 -7.49
N LEU A 48 -0.36 17.86 -8.61
CA LEU A 48 -0.06 16.49 -9.01
C LEU A 48 1.45 16.28 -9.19
N LYS A 49 2.17 17.21 -9.84
CA LYS A 49 3.63 17.13 -9.98
C LYS A 49 4.36 17.14 -8.64
N LEU A 50 3.90 17.95 -7.68
CA LEU A 50 4.49 17.98 -6.33
C LEU A 50 4.26 16.65 -5.60
N LEU A 51 3.05 16.11 -5.64
CA LEU A 51 2.73 14.83 -5.01
C LEU A 51 3.51 13.69 -5.64
N TYR A 52 3.63 13.67 -6.97
CA TYR A 52 4.41 12.69 -7.72
C TYR A 52 5.89 12.71 -7.35
N ALA A 53 6.52 13.90 -7.32
CA ALA A 53 7.90 14.05 -6.88
C ALA A 53 8.09 13.61 -5.41
N GLY A 54 7.09 13.89 -4.57
CA GLY A 54 7.02 13.41 -3.19
C GLY A 54 6.97 11.89 -3.07
N MET A 55 6.19 11.24 -3.93
CA MET A 55 6.10 9.77 -4.00
C MET A 55 7.42 9.16 -4.45
N LEU A 56 8.04 9.66 -5.53
CA LEU A 56 9.34 9.15 -6.00
C LEU A 56 10.36 9.10 -4.86
N LYS A 57 10.49 10.20 -4.11
CA LYS A 57 11.39 10.28 -2.95
C LYS A 57 10.98 9.37 -1.78
N ALA A 58 9.68 9.10 -1.61
CA ALA A 58 9.21 8.17 -0.59
C ALA A 58 9.53 6.72 -0.97
N THR A 59 9.35 6.36 -2.25
CA THR A 59 9.62 5.02 -2.79
C THR A 59 11.09 4.64 -2.65
N GLU A 60 12.02 5.58 -2.80
CA GLU A 60 13.46 5.35 -2.52
C GLU A 60 13.73 4.80 -1.11
N ARG A 61 12.85 5.07 -0.14
CA ARG A 61 12.98 4.63 1.25
C ARG A 61 12.21 3.35 1.56
N TRP A 62 11.39 2.85 0.64
CA TRP A 62 10.59 1.64 0.82
C TRP A 62 11.39 0.40 0.43
N SER A 63 12.54 0.20 1.06
CA SER A 63 13.42 -0.94 0.83
C SER A 63 13.18 -2.11 1.79
N HIS A 64 12.50 -1.86 2.91
CA HIS A 64 12.26 -2.91 3.91
C HIS A 64 11.15 -3.87 3.43
N PRO A 65 11.40 -5.19 3.49
CA PRO A 65 10.41 -6.18 3.11
C PRO A 65 9.24 -6.17 4.09
N VAL A 66 8.05 -6.53 3.58
CA VAL A 66 6.87 -6.71 4.42
C VAL A 66 7.11 -7.86 5.40
N GLN A 67 6.78 -7.66 6.67
CA GLN A 67 6.94 -8.69 7.69
C GLN A 67 6.08 -9.91 7.34
N ASN A 68 6.66 -11.11 7.47
CA ASN A 68 5.99 -12.38 7.16
C ASN A 68 5.43 -12.48 5.73
N TRP A 69 6.06 -11.80 4.77
CA TRP A 69 5.60 -11.77 3.38
C TRP A 69 5.50 -13.16 2.74
N ASN A 70 6.50 -14.03 2.95
CA ASN A 70 6.48 -15.38 2.37
C ASN A 70 5.26 -16.20 2.84
N LEU A 71 4.95 -16.17 4.15
CA LEU A 71 3.77 -16.85 4.70
C LEU A 71 2.48 -16.24 4.15
N THR A 72 2.43 -14.91 4.04
CA THR A 72 1.28 -14.21 3.46
C THR A 72 1.07 -14.62 2.00
N LEU A 73 2.15 -14.68 1.22
CA LEU A 73 2.14 -15.10 -0.17
C LEU A 73 1.65 -16.54 -0.31
N SER A 74 2.16 -17.47 0.49
CA SER A 74 1.69 -18.87 0.48
C SER A 74 0.19 -18.97 0.80
N GLN A 75 -0.31 -18.20 1.77
CA GLN A 75 -1.74 -18.16 2.09
C GLN A 75 -2.57 -17.57 0.95
N LEU A 76 -2.04 -16.56 0.24
CA LEU A 76 -2.70 -15.98 -0.94
C LEU A 76 -2.75 -16.98 -2.10
N THR A 77 -1.68 -17.74 -2.35
CA THR A 77 -1.65 -18.78 -3.40
C THR A 77 -2.70 -19.86 -3.14
N ILE A 78 -2.85 -20.30 -1.89
CA ILE A 78 -3.88 -21.29 -1.51
C ILE A 78 -5.29 -20.69 -1.63
N HIS A 79 -5.49 -19.45 -1.16
CA HIS A 79 -6.81 -18.80 -1.18
C HIS A 79 -7.26 -18.41 -2.59
N PHE A 80 -6.32 -18.18 -3.50
CA PHE A 80 -6.53 -17.78 -4.88
C PHE A 80 -5.80 -18.72 -5.86
N GLU A 81 -6.20 -20.00 -5.82
CA GLU A 81 -5.61 -21.07 -6.64
C GLU A 81 -5.51 -20.68 -8.12
N GLY A 82 -4.36 -20.93 -8.74
CA GLY A 82 -4.09 -20.67 -10.16
C GLY A 82 -3.93 -19.19 -10.55
N ARG A 83 -4.15 -18.23 -9.64
CA ARG A 83 -4.05 -16.78 -9.97
C ARG A 83 -2.63 -16.23 -9.94
N LEU A 84 -1.74 -16.88 -9.20
CA LEU A 84 -0.39 -16.38 -8.95
C LEU A 84 0.70 -17.17 -9.68
N ASP A 85 0.36 -18.29 -10.33
CA ASP A 85 1.32 -19.21 -10.96
C ASP A 85 2.16 -18.56 -12.07
N GLY A 86 1.64 -17.52 -12.75
CA GLY A 86 2.38 -16.74 -13.75
C GLY A 86 3.16 -15.54 -13.21
N HIS A 87 3.14 -15.33 -11.89
CA HIS A 87 3.72 -14.17 -11.22
C HIS A 87 4.69 -14.53 -10.08
N ILE A 88 4.76 -15.80 -9.73
CA ILE A 88 5.68 -16.33 -8.73
C ILE A 88 6.58 -17.31 -9.45
N ASP A 89 7.85 -16.93 -9.65
CA ASP A 89 8.90 -17.91 -9.94
C ASP A 89 9.20 -18.62 -8.61
N LEU A 90 8.70 -19.86 -8.45
CA LEU A 90 9.07 -20.72 -7.33
C LEU A 90 10.47 -21.30 -7.51
#